data_AF-A0A3N5IEI2-F1
#
_entry.id   AF-A0A3N5IEI2-F1
#
_cell.length_a   1.000
_cell.length_b   1.000
_cell.length_c   1.000
_cell.angle_alpha   90.00
_cell.angle_beta   90.00
_cell.angle_gamma   90.00
#
_symmetry.space_group_name_H-M   'P 1'
#
loop_
_entity.id
_entity.type
_entity.pdbx_description
1 polymer ?
#
loop_
_entity_poly.entity_id
_entity_poly.type
_entity_poly.pdbx_seq_one_letter_code
_entity_poly.pdbx_strand_id
1 'polypeptide(L)'
;MKYVLFPGCKIPYYVPYYETSNRAVLERFGIELANLEFNCCGYPVRFLDFQSYIYSAARNLAFKSLKVAAHYGCHILRPRDVVRFDHSTTPTKFETLVEVTGGMSVDWSLRLQCCGDPLRDKNEPLSWELLEKKMESARKAEADVLCVACPHCQMQFTRRPEGWTREKDSGLFLPSLLYPQLLGLSLGLDEKVLGLIGFETSGFYTSL
;
A
#
# COMPACT_ATOMS: atom_id res chain seq x y z
N MET A 1 -25.36 -6.29 3.04
CA MET A 1 -24.03 -6.84 2.69
C MET A 1 -23.41 -5.92 1.64
N LYS A 2 -22.11 -5.67 1.71
CA LYS A 2 -21.41 -4.72 0.82
C LYS A 2 -20.56 -5.50 -0.17
N TYR A 3 -20.68 -5.19 -1.46
CA TYR A 3 -19.97 -5.86 -2.54
C TYR A 3 -19.42 -4.85 -3.54
N VAL A 4 -18.52 -5.31 -4.39
CA VAL A 4 -17.98 -4.55 -5.52
C VAL A 4 -18.37 -5.26 -6.82
N LEU A 5 -18.94 -4.51 -7.77
CA LEU A 5 -19.33 -5.05 -9.08
C LEU A 5 -18.20 -4.86 -10.08
N PHE A 6 -17.54 -5.94 -10.50
CA PHE A 6 -16.52 -5.91 -11.56
C PHE A 6 -17.19 -5.78 -12.94
N PRO A 7 -17.01 -4.65 -13.67
CA PRO A 7 -17.68 -4.45 -14.95
C PRO A 7 -16.91 -5.11 -16.13
N GLY A 8 -15.65 -5.49 -15.91
CA GLY A 8 -14.77 -5.93 -17.01
C GLY A 8 -14.65 -4.86 -18.11
N CYS A 9 -14.24 -5.27 -19.31
CA CYS A 9 -14.08 -4.36 -20.45
C CYS A 9 -15.29 -4.30 -21.38
N LYS A 10 -16.12 -5.36 -21.41
CA LYS A 10 -17.23 -5.46 -22.37
C LYS A 10 -18.48 -4.72 -21.92
N ILE A 11 -18.79 -4.75 -20.63
CA ILE A 11 -20.00 -4.10 -20.09
C ILE A 11 -19.99 -2.60 -20.37
N PRO A 12 -18.98 -1.81 -19.96
CA PRO A 12 -19.04 -0.36 -20.12
C PRO A 12 -19.06 0.09 -21.58
N TYR A 13 -18.44 -0.69 -22.48
CA TYR A 13 -18.29 -0.28 -23.88
C TYR A 13 -19.35 -0.86 -24.83
N TYR A 14 -19.72 -2.12 -24.67
CA TYR A 14 -20.61 -2.81 -25.62
C TYR A 14 -22.02 -3.04 -25.06
N VAL A 15 -22.16 -3.27 -23.75
CA VAL A 15 -23.44 -3.64 -23.13
C VAL A 15 -23.69 -2.89 -21.82
N PRO A 16 -23.69 -1.54 -21.84
CA PRO A 16 -23.71 -0.71 -20.63
C PRO A 16 -24.97 -0.93 -19.78
N TYR A 17 -26.07 -1.31 -20.41
CA TYR A 17 -27.33 -1.65 -19.73
C TYR A 17 -27.17 -2.81 -18.74
N TYR A 18 -26.20 -3.70 -18.94
CA TYR A 18 -25.93 -4.82 -18.02
C TYR A 18 -25.51 -4.32 -16.63
N GLU A 19 -24.69 -3.26 -16.55
CA GLU A 19 -24.31 -2.67 -15.26
C GLU A 19 -25.51 -2.02 -14.58
N THR A 20 -26.26 -1.19 -15.30
CA THR A 20 -27.44 -0.50 -14.74
C THR A 20 -28.50 -1.48 -14.23
N SER A 21 -28.76 -2.57 -14.97
CA SER A 21 -29.71 -3.59 -14.54
C SER A 21 -29.23 -4.36 -13.31
N ASN A 22 -27.95 -4.75 -13.25
CA ASN A 22 -27.42 -5.45 -12.08
C ASN A 22 -27.45 -4.57 -10.83
N ARG A 23 -27.08 -3.28 -10.94
CA ARG A 23 -27.12 -2.35 -9.79
C ARG A 23 -28.54 -2.20 -9.23
N ALA A 24 -29.53 -1.96 -10.09
CA ALA A 24 -30.93 -1.81 -9.67
C ALA A 24 -31.50 -3.08 -9.01
N VAL A 25 -31.17 -4.26 -9.55
CA VAL A 25 -31.60 -5.54 -8.98
C VAL A 25 -30.95 -5.78 -7.62
N LEU A 26 -29.63 -5.57 -7.50
CA LEU A 26 -28.89 -5.79 -6.25
C LEU A 26 -29.33 -4.83 -5.14
N GLU A 27 -29.61 -3.57 -5.47
CA GLU A 27 -30.18 -2.60 -4.54
C GLU A 27 -31.53 -3.08 -3.97
N ARG A 28 -32.39 -3.66 -4.82
CA ARG A 28 -33.69 -4.20 -4.40
C ARG A 28 -33.58 -5.38 -3.41
N PHE A 29 -32.49 -6.14 -3.50
CA PHE A 29 -32.15 -7.20 -2.55
C PHE A 29 -31.44 -6.69 -1.29
N GLY A 30 -31.26 -5.38 -1.12
CA GLY A 30 -30.56 -4.79 0.02
C GLY A 30 -29.04 -5.00 -0.02
N ILE A 31 -28.47 -5.20 -1.21
CA ILE A 31 -27.02 -5.31 -1.42
C ILE A 31 -26.48 -3.92 -1.79
N GLU A 32 -25.60 -3.39 -0.95
CA GLU A 32 -24.89 -2.15 -1.22
C GLU A 32 -23.69 -2.42 -2.14
N LEU A 33 -23.56 -1.66 -3.21
CA LEU A 33 -22.43 -1.75 -4.12
C LEU A 33 -21.46 -0.58 -3.91
N ALA A 34 -20.24 -0.90 -3.49
CA ALA A 34 -19.14 0.05 -3.48
C ALA A 34 -18.63 0.29 -4.92
N ASN A 35 -18.24 1.53 -5.21
CA ASN A 35 -17.60 1.88 -6.47
C ASN A 35 -16.09 1.73 -6.32
N LEU A 36 -15.50 0.99 -7.25
CA LEU A 36 -14.09 0.66 -7.26
C LEU A 36 -13.62 0.59 -8.70
N GLU A 37 -12.48 1.20 -8.99
CA GLU A 37 -11.92 1.19 -10.33
C GLU A 37 -11.25 -0.16 -10.59
N PHE A 38 -11.52 -0.80 -11.73
CA PHE A 38 -10.99 -2.12 -12.06
C PHE A 38 -10.10 -2.07 -13.30
N ASN A 39 -9.11 -2.96 -13.34
CA ASN A 39 -8.25 -3.17 -14.49
C ASN A 39 -8.71 -4.38 -15.31
N CYS A 40 -8.00 -4.66 -16.42
CA CYS A 40 -8.25 -5.83 -17.23
C CYS A 40 -8.20 -7.12 -16.38
N CYS A 41 -9.15 -8.03 -16.56
CA CYS A 41 -9.11 -9.35 -15.94
C CYS A 41 -8.03 -10.28 -16.51
N GLY A 42 -7.24 -9.82 -17.49
CA GLY A 42 -6.23 -10.62 -18.17
C GLY A 42 -6.75 -11.62 -19.20
N TYR A 43 -8.08 -11.74 -19.36
CA TYR A 43 -8.70 -12.70 -20.31
C TYR A 43 -8.08 -12.68 -21.73
N PRO A 44 -7.75 -11.51 -22.34
CA PRO A 44 -7.19 -11.47 -23.69
C PRO A 44 -5.78 -12.08 -23.81
N VAL A 45 -4.98 -12.05 -22.73
CA VAL A 45 -3.58 -12.49 -22.75
C VAL A 45 -3.38 -13.91 -22.21
N ARG A 46 -4.44 -14.58 -21.73
CA ARG A 46 -4.37 -15.90 -21.08
C ARG A 46 -3.67 -16.99 -21.88
N PHE A 47 -3.72 -16.91 -23.20
CA PHE A 47 -3.12 -17.90 -24.10
C PHE A 47 -1.73 -17.49 -24.60
N LEU A 48 -1.33 -16.25 -24.38
CA LEU A 48 -0.05 -15.71 -24.82
C LEU A 48 0.98 -15.80 -23.69
N ASP A 49 0.59 -15.39 -22.50
CA ASP A 49 1.47 -15.36 -21.33
C ASP A 49 0.67 -15.60 -20.04
N PHE A 50 0.92 -16.73 -19.39
CA PHE A 50 0.20 -17.13 -18.18
C PHE A 50 0.44 -16.15 -17.02
N GLN A 51 1.67 -15.65 -16.87
CA GLN A 51 2.03 -14.73 -15.79
C GLN A 51 1.25 -13.41 -15.92
N SER A 52 1.22 -12.82 -17.11
CA SER A 52 0.51 -11.57 -17.40
C SER A 52 -1.00 -11.71 -17.17
N TYR A 53 -1.58 -12.86 -17.52
CA TYR A 53 -2.98 -13.16 -17.21
C TYR A 53 -3.23 -13.16 -15.70
N ILE A 54 -2.44 -13.94 -14.95
CA ILE A 54 -2.59 -14.06 -13.50
C ILE A 54 -2.34 -12.72 -12.82
N TYR A 55 -1.30 -11.96 -13.19
CA TYR A 55 -1.03 -10.64 -12.60
C TYR A 55 -2.14 -9.61 -12.85
N SER A 56 -2.74 -9.62 -14.04
CA SER A 56 -3.88 -8.74 -14.36
C SER A 56 -5.11 -9.08 -13.51
N ALA A 57 -5.40 -10.38 -13.34
CA ALA A 57 -6.49 -10.85 -12.49
C ALA A 57 -6.21 -10.59 -11.00
N ALA A 58 -4.99 -10.92 -10.54
CA ALA A 58 -4.53 -10.73 -9.17
C ALA A 58 -4.62 -9.26 -8.77
N ARG A 59 -4.26 -8.30 -9.63
CA ARG A 59 -4.43 -6.86 -9.36
C ARG A 59 -5.88 -6.45 -9.08
N ASN A 60 -6.85 -7.11 -9.70
CA ASN A 60 -8.27 -6.82 -9.43
C ASN A 60 -8.74 -7.36 -8.08
N LEU A 61 -8.09 -8.43 -7.60
CA LEU A 61 -8.36 -9.07 -6.32
C LEU A 61 -7.49 -8.48 -5.20
N ALA A 62 -6.36 -7.87 -5.54
CA ALA A 62 -5.41 -7.29 -4.62
C ALA A 62 -5.97 -5.99 -4.01
N PHE A 63 -5.94 -5.93 -2.68
CA PHE A 63 -5.96 -4.81 -1.73
C PHE A 63 -6.33 -3.41 -2.26
N LYS A 64 -7.49 -3.23 -2.91
CA LYS A 64 -7.95 -1.91 -3.33
C LYS A 64 -8.40 -0.98 -2.19
N SER A 65 -8.40 -1.46 -0.95
CA SER A 65 -8.75 -0.69 0.25
C SER A 65 -7.53 -0.18 1.03
N LEU A 66 -6.31 -0.62 0.71
CA LEU A 66 -5.14 -0.33 1.54
C LEU A 66 -4.55 1.05 1.24
N LYS A 67 -4.66 2.00 2.18
CA LYS A 67 -4.00 3.31 2.13
C LYS A 67 -2.53 3.18 2.52
N VAL A 68 -1.63 3.41 1.57
CA VAL A 68 -0.20 3.20 1.73
C VAL A 68 0.54 4.53 1.73
N ALA A 69 1.28 4.82 2.79
CA ALA A 69 2.23 5.92 2.81
C ALA A 69 3.56 5.46 2.19
N ALA A 70 3.83 5.87 0.95
CA ALA A 70 5.09 5.57 0.28
C ALA A 70 6.26 6.36 0.90
N HIS A 71 7.23 5.66 1.49
CA HIS A 71 8.44 6.25 2.04
C HIS A 71 9.68 5.84 1.25
N TYR A 72 10.15 6.77 0.43
CA TYR A 72 11.33 6.62 -0.42
C TYR A 72 12.62 6.27 0.34
N GLY A 73 12.80 6.84 1.53
CA GLY A 73 14.12 6.93 2.14
C GLY A 73 15.03 7.92 1.40
N CYS A 74 16.13 8.29 2.05
CA CYS A 74 16.98 9.38 1.58
C CYS A 74 17.81 8.99 0.35
N HIS A 75 18.36 7.77 0.35
CA HIS A 75 19.43 7.37 -0.57
C HIS A 75 18.92 6.89 -1.94
N ILE A 76 17.62 6.61 -2.10
CA ILE A 76 17.06 6.28 -3.43
C ILE A 76 16.89 7.52 -4.31
N LEU A 77 16.82 8.72 -3.70
CA LEU A 77 16.62 9.99 -4.41
C LEU A 77 17.88 10.87 -4.43
N ARG A 78 18.86 10.58 -3.58
CA ARG A 78 20.01 11.45 -3.29
C ARG A 78 21.29 10.60 -3.12
N PRO A 79 22.45 11.02 -3.66
CA PRO A 79 22.67 12.21 -4.48
C PRO A 79 22.02 12.07 -5.88
N ARG A 80 21.35 13.14 -6.33
CA ARG A 80 20.51 13.12 -7.54
C ARG A 80 21.29 12.71 -8.79
N ASP A 81 22.49 13.25 -8.95
CA ASP A 81 23.30 13.10 -10.17
C ASP A 81 23.92 11.71 -10.31
N VAL A 82 23.90 10.92 -9.23
CA VAL A 82 24.43 9.56 -9.20
C VAL A 82 23.29 8.54 -9.31
N VAL A 83 22.29 8.62 -8.43
CA VAL A 83 21.27 7.58 -8.33
C VAL A 83 20.26 7.66 -9.47
N ARG A 84 19.84 8.87 -9.85
CA ARG A 84 18.94 9.16 -10.98
C ARG A 84 17.66 8.30 -11.04
N PHE A 85 17.22 7.75 -9.90
CA PHE A 85 16.02 6.94 -9.84
C PHE A 85 14.78 7.77 -10.15
N ASP A 86 14.66 8.96 -9.56
CA ASP A 86 13.56 9.90 -9.78
C ASP A 86 13.98 11.36 -9.47
N HIS A 87 13.06 12.32 -9.62
CA HIS A 87 13.24 13.70 -9.18
C HIS A 87 13.40 13.79 -7.66
N SER A 88 14.47 14.46 -7.18
CA SER A 88 14.83 14.48 -5.75
C SER A 88 13.87 15.24 -4.83
N THR A 89 13.01 16.08 -5.39
CA THR A 89 12.08 16.98 -4.67
C THR A 89 10.62 16.73 -5.01
N THR A 90 10.35 16.12 -6.17
CA THR A 90 8.99 15.83 -6.65
C THR A 90 8.94 14.42 -7.27
N PRO A 91 9.34 13.37 -6.54
CA PRO A 91 9.30 12.02 -7.08
C PRO A 91 7.86 11.49 -7.08
N THR A 92 7.60 10.57 -8.01
CA THR A 92 6.29 9.92 -8.22
C THR A 92 6.41 8.41 -8.45
N LYS A 93 7.60 7.90 -8.79
CA LYS A 93 7.79 6.51 -9.20
C LYS A 93 7.46 5.52 -8.10
N PHE A 94 7.72 5.85 -6.84
CA PHE A 94 7.45 4.90 -5.76
C PHE A 94 5.95 4.79 -5.45
N GLU A 95 5.21 5.90 -5.53
CA GLU A 95 3.75 5.87 -5.49
C GLU A 95 3.19 5.03 -6.66
N THR A 96 3.68 5.21 -7.89
CA THR A 96 3.28 4.37 -9.03
C THR A 96 3.55 2.88 -8.77
N LEU A 97 4.69 2.53 -8.19
CA LEU A 97 5.03 1.14 -7.86
C LEU A 97 4.06 0.55 -6.82
N VAL A 98 3.63 1.34 -5.84
CA VAL A 98 2.61 0.97 -4.85
C VAL A 98 1.24 0.80 -5.52
N GLU A 99 0.84 1.72 -6.40
CA GLU A 99 -0.46 1.67 -7.10
C GLU A 99 -0.59 0.45 -8.02
N VAL A 100 0.52 -0.02 -8.60
CA VAL A 100 0.55 -1.25 -9.40
C VAL A 100 0.20 -2.48 -8.55
N THR A 101 0.50 -2.48 -7.25
CA THR A 101 0.13 -3.58 -6.34
C THR A 101 -1.35 -3.56 -5.95
N GLY A 102 -2.12 -2.55 -6.40
CA GLY A 102 -3.52 -2.35 -6.04
C GLY A 102 -3.72 -1.47 -4.80
N GLY A 103 -2.66 -1.10 -4.07
CA GLY A 103 -2.74 -0.18 -2.93
C GLY A 103 -2.99 1.27 -3.36
N MET A 104 -3.61 2.06 -2.48
CA MET A 104 -3.83 3.49 -2.69
C MET A 104 -2.71 4.29 -2.05
N SER A 105 -1.84 4.92 -2.85
CA SER A 105 -0.82 5.78 -2.28
C SER A 105 -1.45 7.06 -1.71
N VAL A 106 -1.24 7.33 -0.43
CA VAL A 106 -1.68 8.59 0.18
C VAL A 106 -0.61 9.67 0.02
N ASP A 107 -1.04 10.91 -0.21
CA ASP A 107 -0.13 12.05 -0.14
C ASP A 107 0.06 12.50 1.32
N TRP A 108 1.30 12.78 1.70
CA TRP A 108 1.65 13.10 3.07
C TRP A 108 2.88 14.00 3.17
N SER A 109 2.79 15.01 4.05
CA SER A 109 3.70 16.16 4.06
C SER A 109 5.17 15.80 4.29
N LEU A 110 5.45 14.82 5.15
CA LEU A 110 6.83 14.47 5.51
C LEU A 110 7.42 13.32 4.67
N ARG A 111 6.80 12.93 3.54
CA ARG A 111 7.20 11.76 2.75
C ARG A 111 8.69 11.71 2.39
N LEU A 112 9.28 12.86 2.02
CA LEU A 112 10.68 12.99 1.58
C LEU A 112 11.70 13.28 2.70
N GLN A 113 11.25 13.42 3.96
CA GLN A 113 12.14 13.66 5.10
C GLN A 113 12.88 12.39 5.55
N CYS A 114 13.92 12.55 6.36
CA CYS A 114 14.65 11.41 6.94
C CYS A 114 13.75 10.60 7.89
N CYS A 115 14.02 9.29 8.03
CA CYS A 115 13.37 8.44 9.03
C CYS A 115 13.98 8.58 10.44
N GLY A 116 15.20 9.13 10.55
CA GLY A 116 15.92 9.30 11.81
C GLY A 116 16.93 8.19 12.14
N ASP A 117 16.86 7.05 11.45
CA ASP A 117 17.70 5.87 11.75
C ASP A 117 19.22 6.15 11.85
N PRO A 118 19.86 6.92 10.94
CA PRO A 118 21.31 7.15 11.02
C PRO A 118 21.74 7.93 12.27
N LEU A 119 20.81 8.63 12.93
CA LEU A 119 21.08 9.39 14.16
C LEU A 119 20.85 8.56 15.41
N ARG A 120 20.31 7.35 15.30
CA ARG A 120 19.88 6.51 16.42
C ARG A 120 20.92 6.44 17.54
N ASP A 121 22.15 6.07 17.21
CA ASP A 121 23.21 5.84 18.21
C ASP A 121 24.03 7.11 18.53
N LYS A 122 23.75 8.21 17.83
CA LYS A 122 24.54 9.46 17.93
C LYS A 122 23.75 10.59 18.58
N ASN A 123 22.44 10.63 18.36
CA ASN A 123 21.50 11.60 18.89
C ASN A 123 20.10 10.96 18.91
N GLU A 124 19.90 10.08 19.88
CA GLU A 124 18.64 9.36 20.06
C GLU A 124 17.43 10.30 20.20
N PRO A 125 17.46 11.40 20.98
CA PRO A 125 16.34 12.31 21.09
C PRO A 125 15.89 12.88 19.74
N LEU A 126 16.83 13.30 18.89
CA LEU A 126 16.52 13.81 17.56
C LEU A 126 16.02 12.70 16.62
N SER A 127 16.64 11.52 16.66
CA SER A 127 16.17 10.35 15.90
C SER A 127 14.71 10.02 16.23
N TRP A 128 14.35 10.09 17.52
CA TRP A 128 13.00 9.84 18.01
C TRP A 128 12.02 10.93 17.59
N GLU A 129 12.37 12.21 17.74
CA GLU A 129 11.55 13.34 17.30
C GLU A 129 11.22 13.26 15.80
N LEU A 130 12.20 12.88 14.97
CA LEU A 130 11.99 12.69 13.53
C LEU A 130 11.01 11.55 13.24
N LEU A 131 11.14 10.44 13.96
CA LEU A 131 10.25 9.28 13.84
C LEU A 131 8.81 9.65 14.23
N GLU A 132 8.61 10.30 15.38
CA GLU A 132 7.30 10.70 15.89
C GLU A 132 6.57 11.61 14.91
N LYS A 133 7.22 12.70 14.48
CA LYS A 133 6.64 13.64 13.50
C LYS A 133 6.25 12.92 12.20
N LYS A 134 7.07 11.96 11.78
CA LYS A 134 6.86 11.22 10.53
C LYS A 134 5.68 10.25 10.63
N MET A 135 5.56 9.54 11.74
CA MET A 135 4.40 8.68 12.04
C MET A 135 3.12 9.50 12.15
N GLU A 136 3.16 10.63 12.85
CA GLU A 136 2.02 11.54 12.96
C GLU A 136 1.59 12.08 11.59
N SER A 137 2.54 12.47 10.74
CA SER A 137 2.25 12.93 9.37
C SER A 137 1.60 11.84 8.51
N ALA A 138 2.04 10.60 8.61
CA ALA A 138 1.45 9.48 7.86
C ALA A 138 0.03 9.17 8.37
N ARG A 139 -0.18 9.20 9.68
CA ARG A 139 -1.51 9.02 10.31
C ARG A 139 -2.50 10.12 9.95
N LYS A 140 -2.06 11.38 9.92
CA LYS A 140 -2.90 12.51 9.46
C LYS A 140 -3.34 12.37 8.01
N ALA A 141 -2.55 11.67 7.20
CA ALA A 141 -2.91 11.29 5.83
C ALA A 141 -3.76 10.00 5.77
N GLU A 142 -4.18 9.48 6.93
CA GLU A 142 -5.00 8.27 7.07
C GLU A 142 -4.35 7.01 6.47
N ALA A 143 -3.01 6.92 6.49
CA ALA A 143 -2.33 5.73 6.02
C ALA A 143 -2.62 4.52 6.94
N ASP A 144 -2.89 3.37 6.33
CA ASP A 144 -3.00 2.07 7.02
C ASP A 144 -1.63 1.44 7.24
N VAL A 145 -0.67 1.70 6.34
CA VAL A 145 0.67 1.12 6.35
C VAL A 145 1.69 2.06 5.72
N LEU A 146 2.94 2.01 6.18
CA LEU A 146 4.07 2.57 5.45
C LEU A 146 4.67 1.51 4.53
N CYS A 147 4.80 1.82 3.24
CA CYS A 147 5.61 1.02 2.32
C CYS A 147 6.97 1.70 2.15
N VAL A 148 8.04 0.99 2.47
CA VAL A 148 9.40 1.55 2.50
C VAL A 148 10.30 0.88 1.48
N ALA A 149 11.20 1.66 0.89
CA ALA A 149 12.21 1.16 -0.05
C ALA A 149 13.54 0.77 0.63
N CYS A 150 13.62 0.87 1.96
CA CYS A 150 14.87 0.73 2.71
C CYS A 150 14.70 -0.08 4.01
N PRO A 151 15.50 -1.14 4.24
CA PRO A 151 15.47 -1.93 5.47
C PRO A 151 15.75 -1.11 6.74
N HIS A 152 16.66 -0.13 6.68
CA HIS A 152 16.92 0.76 7.81
C HIS A 152 15.70 1.60 8.20
N CYS A 153 14.96 2.10 7.21
CA CYS A 153 13.71 2.79 7.47
C CYS A 153 12.67 1.87 8.10
N GLN A 154 12.56 0.61 7.62
CA GLN A 154 11.68 -0.37 8.24
C GLN A 154 12.05 -0.61 9.71
N MET A 155 13.33 -0.87 10.00
CA MET A 155 13.83 -1.08 11.36
C MET A 155 13.54 0.11 12.28
N GLN A 156 13.59 1.33 11.77
CA GLN A 156 13.26 2.53 12.54
C GLN A 156 11.76 2.64 12.82
N PHE A 157 10.91 2.37 11.83
CA PHE A 157 9.45 2.45 11.98
C PHE A 157 8.87 1.29 12.81
N THR A 158 9.54 0.14 12.84
CA THR A 158 9.16 -1.00 13.67
C THR A 158 9.79 -0.97 15.06
N ARG A 159 10.76 -0.07 15.31
CA ARG A 159 11.33 0.12 16.64
C ARG A 159 10.25 0.53 17.62
N ARG A 160 10.29 -0.08 18.81
CA ARG A 160 9.49 0.33 19.96
C ARG A 160 10.43 0.78 21.08
N PRO A 161 10.08 1.84 21.82
CA PRO A 161 10.84 2.23 23.00
C PRO A 161 10.74 1.14 24.07
N GLU A 162 11.71 1.10 24.97
CA GLU A 162 11.74 0.12 26.06
C GLU A 162 10.47 0.25 26.95
N GLY A 163 9.90 -0.89 27.35
CA GLY A 163 8.67 -0.92 28.14
C GLY A 163 7.38 -0.58 27.37
N TRP A 164 7.44 -0.43 26.04
CA TRP A 164 6.26 -0.27 25.19
C TRP A 164 5.40 -1.54 25.21
N THR A 165 4.08 -1.36 25.34
CA THR A 165 3.08 -2.41 25.18
C THR A 165 1.97 -1.92 24.25
N ARG A 166 1.28 -2.83 23.57
CA ARG A 166 0.14 -2.50 22.70
C ARG A 166 -0.98 -1.76 23.41
N GLU A 167 -1.25 -2.10 24.67
CA GLU A 167 -2.28 -1.43 25.48
C GLU A 167 -1.91 0.02 25.81
N LYS A 168 -0.60 0.35 25.77
CA LYS A 168 -0.06 1.70 25.97
C LYS A 168 0.20 2.44 24.67
N ASP A 169 -0.05 1.82 23.52
CA ASP A 169 0.13 2.50 22.24
C ASP A 169 -0.96 3.56 22.06
N SER A 170 -0.56 4.82 21.96
CA SER A 170 -1.45 5.95 21.65
C SER A 170 -1.96 5.92 20.19
N GLY A 171 -1.76 4.78 19.51
CA GLY A 171 -1.91 4.62 18.08
C GLY A 171 -0.76 5.25 17.31
N LEU A 172 0.35 5.65 17.93
CA LEU A 172 1.42 6.36 17.22
C LEU A 172 1.97 5.54 16.05
N PHE A 173 2.07 4.22 16.21
CA PHE A 173 2.75 3.38 15.25
C PHE A 173 1.84 2.80 14.17
N LEU A 174 2.19 3.08 12.92
CA LEU A 174 1.67 2.36 11.77
C LEU A 174 2.55 1.14 11.45
N PRO A 175 1.97 0.05 10.92
CA PRO A 175 2.75 -1.05 10.37
C PRO A 175 3.66 -0.56 9.23
N SER A 176 4.83 -1.19 9.06
CA SER A 176 5.78 -0.88 7.96
C SER A 176 6.16 -2.13 7.18
N LEU A 177 5.98 -2.10 5.87
CA LEU A 177 6.34 -3.16 4.92
C LEU A 177 7.46 -2.69 4.00
N LEU A 178 8.35 -3.61 3.60
CA LEU A 178 9.23 -3.39 2.47
C LEU A 178 8.43 -3.52 1.16
N TYR A 179 8.81 -2.78 0.13
CA TYR A 179 8.14 -2.87 -1.17
C TYR A 179 8.02 -4.31 -1.72
N PRO A 180 9.06 -5.16 -1.69
CA PRO A 180 8.92 -6.56 -2.11
C PRO A 180 7.89 -7.36 -1.31
N GLN A 181 7.66 -7.01 -0.04
CA GLN A 181 6.62 -7.66 0.78
C GLN A 181 5.23 -7.22 0.31
N LEU A 182 5.02 -5.92 0.09
CA LEU A 182 3.77 -5.40 -0.47
C LEU A 182 3.47 -6.00 -1.85
N LEU A 183 4.49 -6.04 -2.73
CA LEU A 183 4.39 -6.66 -4.03
C LEU A 183 4.05 -8.15 -3.89
N GLY A 184 4.79 -8.90 -3.06
CA GLY A 184 4.52 -10.32 -2.83
C GLY A 184 3.10 -10.59 -2.34
N LEU A 185 2.58 -9.78 -1.41
CA LEU A 185 1.18 -9.86 -0.96
C LEU A 185 0.20 -9.66 -2.12
N SER A 186 0.45 -8.67 -3.00
CA SER A 186 -0.39 -8.46 -4.19
C SER A 186 -0.33 -9.59 -5.22
N LEU A 187 0.74 -10.40 -5.18
CA LEU A 187 0.90 -11.59 -5.99
C LEU A 187 0.30 -12.86 -5.34
N GLY A 188 -0.30 -12.73 -4.15
CA GLY A 188 -0.88 -13.86 -3.41
C GLY A 188 0.15 -14.77 -2.73
N LEU A 189 1.37 -14.28 -2.49
CA LEU A 189 2.37 -15.02 -1.73
C LEU A 189 2.01 -15.04 -0.25
N ASP A 190 2.26 -16.20 0.38
CA ASP A 190 1.98 -16.41 1.80
C ASP A 190 2.85 -15.52 2.71
N GLU A 191 2.25 -15.02 3.78
CA GLU A 191 2.91 -14.13 4.74
C GLU A 191 4.16 -14.73 5.38
N LYS A 192 4.17 -16.04 5.63
CA LYS A 192 5.32 -16.75 6.17
C LYS A 192 6.48 -16.73 5.18
N VAL A 193 6.20 -16.86 3.89
CA VAL A 193 7.22 -16.77 2.82
C VAL A 193 7.77 -15.35 2.73
N LEU A 194 6.94 -14.34 2.95
CA LEU A 194 7.33 -12.91 2.93
C LEU A 194 7.97 -12.44 4.25
N GLY A 195 8.08 -13.31 5.25
CA GLY A 195 8.66 -12.99 6.54
C GLY A 195 7.82 -12.04 7.40
N LEU A 196 6.50 -12.04 7.21
CA LEU A 196 5.54 -11.19 7.95
C LEU A 196 5.03 -11.84 9.24
N ILE A 197 5.77 -12.80 9.80
CA ILE A 197 5.38 -13.54 11.00
C ILE A 197 5.30 -12.58 12.20
N GLY A 198 4.11 -12.43 12.79
CA GLY A 198 3.86 -11.51 13.90
C GLY A 198 3.39 -10.10 13.46
N PHE A 199 3.25 -9.87 12.16
CA PHE A 199 2.55 -8.73 11.61
C PHE A 199 1.05 -9.06 11.63
N GLU A 200 0.22 -8.31 12.35
CA GLU A 200 -1.23 -8.47 12.25
C GLU A 200 -1.70 -7.92 10.91
N THR A 201 -1.68 -8.78 9.89
CA THR A 201 -2.30 -8.56 8.59
C THR A 201 -3.81 -8.77 8.61
N SER A 202 -4.36 -9.18 9.77
CA SER A 202 -5.78 -9.45 9.95
C SER A 202 -6.67 -8.26 9.56
N GLY A 203 -6.18 -7.02 9.65
CA GLY A 203 -6.84 -5.81 9.14
C GLY A 203 -6.78 -5.60 7.62
N PHE A 204 -5.78 -6.18 6.93
CA PHE A 204 -5.61 -6.04 5.49
C PHE A 204 -6.60 -6.90 4.69
N TYR A 205 -7.02 -8.05 5.24
CA TYR A 205 -8.00 -8.94 4.60
C TYR A 205 -9.44 -8.75 5.11
N THR A 206 -9.67 -8.11 6.26
CA THR A 206 -11.02 -7.89 6.83
C THR A 206 -11.73 -6.66 6.28
N SER A 207 -11.11 -5.92 5.35
CA SER A 207 -11.76 -4.85 4.58
C SER A 207 -12.31 -5.32 3.22
N LEU A 208 -12.35 -6.64 2.99
CA LEU A 208 -13.14 -7.30 1.93
C LEU A 208 -14.63 -7.36 2.30
#